data_AF-A0A7V1M331-F1
#
_entry.id   AF-A0A7V1M331-F1
#
_cell.length_a   1.000
_cell.length_b   1.000
_cell.length_c   1.000
_cell.angle_alpha   90.00
_cell.angle_beta   90.00
_cell.angle_gamma   90.00
#
_symmetry.space_group_name_H-M   'P 1'
#
loop_
_entity.id
_entity.type
_entity.pdbx_description
1 polymer ?
#
loop_
_entity_poly.entity_id
_entity_poly.type
_entity_poly.pdbx_seq_one_letter_code
_entity_poly.pdbx_strand_id
1 'polypeptide(L)'
;MNNIVKNNKIRIKHITYVLISLSFIIQSCSNGSSPIQPQPPKDPRTYTWTADTLYLVGNAQTLMRRIWGSSPKDVYAVGWADRNGPMWHYDGNKWTFVKL
;
A
#
# COMPACT_ATOMS: atom_id res chain seq x y z
N MET A 1 -31.96 17.80 48.52
CA MET A 1 -31.48 16.66 47.72
C MET A 1 -30.72 17.03 46.42
N ASN A 2 -30.70 18.30 45.96
CA ASN A 2 -30.27 18.62 44.59
C ASN A 2 -28.76 18.91 44.40
N ASN A 3 -28.05 19.31 45.46
CA ASN A 3 -26.64 19.71 45.35
C ASN A 3 -25.67 18.51 45.31
N ILE A 4 -25.99 17.42 45.99
CA ILE A 4 -25.20 16.18 45.99
C ILE A 4 -25.23 15.52 44.60
N VAL A 5 -26.40 15.46 43.98
CA VAL A 5 -26.58 14.92 42.61
C VAL A 5 -25.86 15.78 41.58
N LYS A 6 -25.89 17.11 41.71
CA LYS A 6 -25.14 18.03 40.83
C LYS A 6 -23.63 17.85 40.97
N ASN A 7 -23.11 17.75 42.19
CA ASN A 7 -21.68 17.53 42.43
C ASN A 7 -21.20 16.19 41.90
N ASN A 8 -22.01 15.13 41.99
CA ASN A 8 -21.70 13.84 41.39
C ASN A 8 -21.69 13.89 39.86
N LYS A 9 -22.65 14.61 39.23
CA LYS A 9 -22.64 14.82 37.77
C LYS A 9 -21.41 15.60 37.30
N ILE A 10 -20.95 16.58 38.06
CA ILE A 10 -19.74 17.35 37.75
C ILE A 10 -18.49 16.46 37.88
N ARG A 11 -18.38 15.68 38.95
CA ARG A 11 -17.27 14.74 39.16
C ARG A 11 -17.20 13.66 38.08
N ILE A 12 -18.34 13.10 37.67
CA ILE A 12 -18.43 12.12 36.58
C ILE A 12 -17.97 12.75 35.26
N LYS A 13 -18.40 13.98 34.94
CA LYS A 13 -17.92 14.70 33.75
C LYS A 13 -16.41 14.91 33.76
N HIS A 14 -15.85 15.33 34.90
CA HIS A 14 -14.40 15.51 35.03
C HIS A 14 -13.65 14.19 34.84
N ILE A 15 -14.11 13.09 35.43
CA ILE A 15 -13.52 11.76 35.25
C ILE A 15 -13.59 11.35 33.77
N THR A 16 -14.71 11.58 33.09
CA THR A 16 -14.82 11.27 31.65
C THR A 16 -13.88 12.12 30.79
N TYR A 17 -13.69 13.42 31.10
CA TYR A 17 -12.75 14.27 30.38
C TYR A 17 -11.30 13.83 30.59
N VAL A 18 -10.94 13.45 31.82
CA VAL A 18 -9.60 12.92 32.14
C VAL A 18 -9.34 11.62 31.38
N LEU A 19 -10.29 10.68 31.36
CA LEU A 19 -10.15 9.40 30.64
C LEU A 19 -10.03 9.58 29.13
N ILE A 20 -10.80 10.50 28.53
CA ILE A 20 -10.72 10.81 27.09
C ILE A 20 -9.36 11.42 26.73
N SER A 21 -8.86 12.37 27.55
CA SER A 21 -7.55 12.98 27.32
C SER A 21 -6.41 11.97 27.43
N LEU A 22 -6.48 11.04 28.39
CA LEU A 22 -5.47 10.00 28.59
C LEU A 22 -5.45 8.99 27.43
N SER A 23 -6.62 8.66 26.87
CA SER A 23 -6.73 7.81 25.67
C SER A 23 -6.07 8.45 24.43
N PHE A 24 -6.22 9.76 24.23
CA PHE A 24 -5.59 10.49 23.12
C PHE A 24 -4.05 10.53 23.24
N ILE A 25 -3.52 10.60 24.47
CA ILE A 25 -2.07 10.60 24.70
C ILE A 25 -1.46 9.23 24.41
N ILE A 26 -2.15 8.13 24.76
CA ILE A 26 -1.68 6.76 24.50
C ILE A 26 -1.62 6.47 22.99
N GLN A 27 -2.52 7.04 22.18
CA GLN A 27 -2.47 6.92 20.71
C GLN A 27 -1.30 7.67 20.05
N SER A 28 -0.69 8.65 20.74
CA SER A 28 0.50 9.34 20.22
C SER A 28 1.79 8.53 20.41
N CYS A 29 1.79 7.53 21.29
CA CYS A 29 2.94 6.66 21.54
C CYS A 29 2.87 5.35 20.72
N SER A 30 2.71 5.45 19.40
CA SER A 30 2.93 4.31 18.50
C SER A 30 3.54 4.68 17.14
N ASN A 31 3.64 5.98 16.81
CA ASN A 31 4.13 6.42 15.50
C ASN A 31 5.59 6.92 15.52
N GLY A 32 6.42 6.33 16.39
CA GLY A 32 7.87 6.44 16.28
C GLY A 32 8.36 5.55 15.14
N SER A 33 8.13 5.94 13.89
CA SER A 33 8.76 5.26 12.77
C SER A 33 10.26 5.50 12.89
N SER A 34 11.02 4.46 13.28
CA SER A 34 12.48 4.48 13.23
C SER A 34 12.92 4.98 11.85
N PRO A 35 13.95 5.83 11.77
CA PRO A 35 14.47 6.28 10.48
C PRO A 35 14.79 5.05 9.63
N ILE A 36 14.25 4.99 8.41
CA ILE A 36 14.47 3.89 7.47
C ILE A 36 15.97 3.86 7.18
N GLN A 37 16.71 2.97 7.82
CA GLN A 37 18.10 2.72 7.46
C GLN A 37 18.12 2.15 6.03
N PRO A 38 19.10 2.53 5.19
CA PRO A 38 19.29 1.89 3.90
C PRO A 38 19.35 0.39 4.12
N GLN A 39 18.42 -0.36 3.53
CA GLN A 39 18.45 -1.81 3.64
C GLN A 39 19.79 -2.30 3.07
N PRO A 40 20.53 -3.15 3.79
CA PRO A 40 21.73 -3.77 3.25
C PRO A 40 21.41 -4.37 1.87
N PRO A 41 22.33 -4.29 0.89
CA PRO A 41 22.11 -4.89 -0.42
C PRO A 41 21.67 -6.34 -0.25
N LYS A 42 20.43 -6.65 -0.62
CA LYS A 42 19.92 -8.02 -0.58
C LYS A 42 20.83 -8.88 -1.44
N ASP A 43 21.30 -10.00 -0.88
CA ASP A 43 22.11 -10.96 -1.63
C ASP A 43 21.33 -11.39 -2.88
N PRO A 44 21.90 -11.25 -4.09
CA PRO A 44 21.31 -11.70 -5.35
C PRO A 44 20.77 -13.13 -5.34
N ARG A 45 21.30 -13.99 -4.48
CA ARG A 45 20.90 -15.40 -4.35
C ARG A 45 19.65 -15.61 -3.48
N THR A 46 19.19 -14.57 -2.79
CA THR A 46 18.05 -14.63 -1.86
C THR A 46 16.75 -14.13 -2.46
N TYR A 47 16.74 -13.71 -3.73
CA TYR A 47 15.52 -13.32 -4.42
C TYR A 47 14.68 -14.55 -4.78
N THR A 48 13.48 -14.61 -4.21
CA THR A 48 12.43 -15.51 -4.70
C THR A 48 11.72 -14.81 -5.85
N TRP A 49 11.82 -15.40 -7.05
CA TRP A 49 11.14 -14.90 -8.23
C TRP A 49 9.78 -15.56 -8.40
N THR A 50 8.78 -14.77 -8.74
CA THR A 50 7.48 -15.25 -9.23
C THR A 50 7.33 -14.86 -10.69
N ALA A 51 6.74 -15.75 -11.50
CA ALA A 51 6.46 -15.47 -12.90
C ALA A 51 4.97 -15.13 -13.07
N ASP A 52 4.70 -14.00 -13.71
CA ASP A 52 3.36 -13.64 -14.20
C ASP A 52 3.30 -13.85 -15.72
N THR A 53 2.16 -14.33 -16.21
CA THR A 53 1.94 -14.54 -17.64
C THR A 53 1.18 -13.35 -18.23
N LEU A 54 1.83 -12.60 -19.12
CA LEU A 54 1.19 -11.56 -19.92
C LEU A 54 0.80 -12.14 -21.28
N TYR A 55 -0.49 -12.15 -21.60
CA TYR A 55 -0.98 -12.60 -22.90
C TYR A 55 -2.20 -11.80 -23.32
N LEU A 56 -2.45 -11.76 -24.62
CA LEU A 56 -3.65 -11.17 -25.21
C LEU A 56 -4.55 -12.30 -25.72
N VAL A 57 -5.82 -12.31 -25.28
CA VAL A 57 -6.78 -13.35 -25.66
C VAL A 57 -6.93 -13.39 -27.20
N GLY A 58 -6.88 -14.59 -27.77
CA GLY A 58 -7.04 -14.81 -29.20
C GLY A 58 -5.80 -14.56 -30.06
N ASN A 59 -4.62 -14.35 -29.45
CA ASN A 59 -3.36 -14.20 -30.19
C ASN A 59 -2.51 -15.47 -30.07
N ALA A 60 -1.83 -15.85 -31.16
CA ALA A 60 -1.00 -17.06 -31.19
C ALA A 60 0.34 -16.87 -30.46
N GLN A 61 0.85 -15.64 -30.40
CA GLN A 61 2.10 -15.31 -29.72
C GLN A 61 2.03 -13.93 -29.05
N THR A 62 2.68 -13.80 -27.90
CA THR A 62 2.91 -12.51 -27.23
C THR A 62 4.41 -12.37 -26.96
N LEU A 63 5.07 -11.46 -27.68
CA LEU A 63 6.50 -11.21 -27.60
C LEU A 63 6.76 -9.92 -26.84
N MET A 64 7.26 -10.01 -25.60
CA MET A 64 7.68 -8.84 -24.83
C MET A 64 8.95 -8.23 -25.43
N ARG A 65 8.94 -6.92 -25.69
CA ARG A 65 10.06 -6.22 -26.34
C ARG A 65 10.74 -5.21 -25.43
N ARG A 66 9.99 -4.52 -24.57
CA ARG A 66 10.55 -3.46 -23.73
C ARG A 66 9.76 -3.31 -22.45
N ILE A 67 10.46 -2.86 -21.41
CA ILE A 67 9.91 -2.52 -20.10
C ILE A 67 10.45 -1.15 -19.66
N TRP A 68 9.64 -0.38 -18.96
CA TRP A 68 10.01 0.89 -18.34
C TRP A 68 9.23 1.07 -17.04
N GLY A 69 9.79 1.76 -16.04
CA GLY A 69 9.06 2.06 -14.82
C GLY A 69 9.59 3.31 -14.11
N SER A 70 8.68 4.04 -13.45
CA SER A 70 9.00 5.23 -12.66
C SER A 70 9.14 4.91 -11.17
N SER A 71 8.48 3.84 -10.71
CA SER A 71 8.50 3.37 -9.32
C SER A 71 8.16 1.87 -9.26
N PRO A 72 8.34 1.20 -8.10
CA PRO A 72 7.93 -0.20 -7.93
C PRO A 72 6.42 -0.46 -8.15
N LYS A 73 5.60 0.58 -8.21
CA LYS A 73 4.14 0.51 -8.40
C LYS A 73 3.67 1.13 -9.71
N ASP A 74 4.60 1.47 -10.59
CA ASP A 74 4.29 2.11 -11.87
C ASP A 74 5.30 1.64 -12.93
N VAL A 75 4.98 0.49 -13.53
CA VAL A 75 5.81 -0.17 -14.54
C VAL A 75 4.96 -0.51 -15.76
N TYR A 76 5.49 -0.25 -16.94
CA TYR A 76 4.88 -0.57 -18.22
C TYR A 76 5.71 -1.58 -18.99
N ALA A 77 5.05 -2.57 -19.57
CA ALA A 77 5.64 -3.51 -20.51
C ALA A 77 4.92 -3.39 -21.86
N VAL A 78 5.70 -3.41 -22.94
CA VAL A 78 5.20 -3.37 -24.31
C VAL A 78 5.77 -4.52 -25.12
N GLY A 79 4.98 -4.99 -26.08
CA GLY A 79 5.37 -6.10 -26.92
C GLY A 79 4.68 -6.11 -28.25
N TRP A 80 4.71 -7.28 -28.87
CA TRP A 80 4.03 -7.57 -30.13
C TRP A 80 3.13 -8.79 -29.94
N ALA A 81 1.86 -8.66 -30.33
CA ALA A 81 0.94 -9.78 -30.45
C ALA A 81 0.24 -9.68 -31.81
N ASP A 82 0.44 -10.68 -32.68
CA ASP A 82 -0.04 -10.77 -34.06
C ASP A 82 0.00 -9.44 -34.85
N ARG A 83 -1.09 -8.66 -34.84
CA ARG A 83 -1.19 -7.37 -35.57
C ARG A 83 -1.22 -6.13 -34.67
N ASN A 84 -1.10 -6.30 -33.36
CA ASN A 84 -1.27 -5.24 -32.37
C ASN A 84 0.03 -4.99 -31.59
N GLY A 85 0.20 -3.76 -31.10
CA GLY A 85 1.22 -3.39 -30.11
C GLY A 85 0.62 -3.32 -28.72
N PRO A 86 0.44 -4.45 -28.02
CA PRO A 86 -0.16 -4.45 -26.69
C PRO A 86 0.76 -3.80 -25.66
N MET A 87 0.12 -3.19 -24.65
CA MET A 87 0.78 -2.59 -23.50
C MET A 87 0.11 -3.07 -22.21
N TRP A 88 0.92 -3.33 -21.20
CA TRP A 88 0.48 -3.69 -19.86
C TRP A 88 1.06 -2.73 -18.83
N HIS A 89 0.28 -2.47 -17.78
CA HIS A 89 0.67 -1.66 -16.63
C HIS A 89 0.64 -2.50 -15.35
N TYR A 90 1.71 -2.41 -14.56
CA TYR A 90 1.83 -3.01 -13.24
C TYR A 90 1.67 -1.93 -12.16
N ASP A 91 0.68 -2.13 -11.31
CA ASP A 91 0.30 -1.18 -10.25
C ASP A 91 1.01 -1.44 -8.90
N GLY A 92 1.99 -2.36 -8.88
CA GLY A 92 2.63 -2.84 -7.66
C GLY A 92 2.04 -4.13 -7.10
N ASN A 93 0.92 -4.60 -7.64
CA ASN A 93 0.27 -5.84 -7.23
C ASN A 93 -0.03 -6.76 -8.41
N LYS A 94 -0.48 -6.21 -9.55
CA LYS A 94 -0.89 -7.00 -10.72
C LYS A 94 -0.65 -6.26 -12.02
N TRP A 95 -0.53 -7.03 -13.10
CA TRP A 95 -0.52 -6.53 -14.45
C TRP A 95 -1.93 -6.38 -15.01
N THR A 96 -2.20 -5.26 -15.69
CA THR A 96 -3.46 -5.02 -16.41
C THR A 96 -3.19 -4.54 -17.83
N PHE A 97 -4.04 -4.94 -18.77
CA PHE A 97 -3.94 -4.46 -20.15
C PHE A 97 -4.32 -2.99 -20.23
N VAL A 98 -3.51 -2.18 -20.91
CA VAL A 98 -3.81 -0.77 -21.14
C VAL A 98 -4.66 -0.65 -22.40
N LYS A 99 -5.88 -0.17 -22.23
CA LYS A 99 -6.75 0.19 -23.35
C LYS A 99 -6.38 1.58 -23.84
N LEU A 100 -5.94 1.67 -25.10
CA LEU A 100 -5.69 2.93 -25.81
C LEU A 100 -6.98 3.45 -26.46
#